data_AF-A0A452XDI7-F1
#
_entry.id   AF-A0A452XDI7-F1
#
_cell.length_a   1.000
_cell.length_b   1.000
_cell.length_c   1.000
_cell.angle_alpha   90.00
_cell.angle_beta   90.00
_cell.angle_gamma   90.00
#
_symmetry.space_group_name_H-M   'P 1'
#
loop_
_entity.id
_entity.type
_entity.pdbx_description
1 polymer ?
#
loop_
_entity_poly.entity_id
_entity_poly.type
_entity_poly.pdbx_seq_one_letter_code
_entity_poly.pdbx_strand_id
1 'polypeptide(L)'
;TTVTLIILVLLLMPGALAATSFDTARDCRCGRPLGLRFNQKSGDLYVADAYKGLMRVAPGGGEATVLVNQVDGFPLRFTNGVDVDQVTGQVYFTDSSMNYQRSQHEMVTRTGDSTGRLMRYDP
;
A
#
# COMPACT_ATOMS: atom_id res chain seq x y z
N THR A 1 14.28 -34.28 -3.41
CA THR A 1 15.35 -34.27 -2.39
C THR A 1 16.22 -33.02 -2.40
N THR A 2 16.24 -32.22 -3.48
CA THR A 2 17.09 -31.01 -3.56
C THR A 2 16.46 -29.73 -3.01
N VAL A 3 15.12 -29.67 -2.86
CA VAL A 3 14.42 -28.46 -2.38
C VAL A 3 14.47 -28.31 -0.85
N THR A 4 14.56 -29.41 -0.10
CA THR A 4 14.62 -29.39 1.37
C THR A 4 15.97 -28.90 1.90
N LEU A 5 17.06 -29.12 1.15
CA LEU A 5 18.41 -28.77 1.59
C LEU A 5 18.66 -27.25 1.57
N ILE A 6 18.04 -26.52 0.63
CA ILE A 6 18.20 -25.07 0.49
C ILE A 6 17.61 -24.32 1.69
N ILE A 7 16.45 -24.76 2.19
CA ILE A 7 15.81 -24.15 3.37
C ILE A 7 16.65 -24.37 4.63
N LEU A 8 17.26 -25.55 4.78
CA LEU A 8 18.09 -25.86 5.95
C LEU A 8 19.40 -25.06 5.98
N VAL A 9 20.00 -24.74 4.83
CA VAL A 9 21.22 -23.93 4.73
C VAL A 9 20.95 -22.45 5.05
N LEU A 10 19.78 -21.92 4.73
CA LEU A 10 19.40 -20.55 5.07
C LEU A 10 19.21 -20.32 6.59
N LEU A 11 18.81 -21.35 7.35
CA LEU A 11 18.59 -21.25 8.79
C LEU A 11 19.87 -21.26 9.65
N LEU A 12 21.02 -21.59 9.05
CA LEU A 12 22.31 -21.70 9.75
C LEU A 12 23.24 -20.51 9.53
N MET A 13 22.82 -19.50 8.76
CA MET A 13 23.59 -18.26 8.60
C MET A 13 23.32 -17.33 9.79
N PRO A 14 24.34 -16.92 10.58
CA PRO A 14 24.18 -15.91 11.61
C PRO A 14 23.81 -14.58 10.93
N GLY A 15 22.51 -14.28 10.91
CA GLY A 15 21.93 -13.18 10.13
C GLY A 15 20.53 -13.47 9.59
N ALA A 16 20.08 -14.73 9.54
CA ALA A 16 18.71 -15.07 9.10
C ALA A 16 17.61 -14.51 10.03
N LEU A 17 17.95 -14.19 11.28
CA LEU A 17 17.04 -13.52 12.22
C LEU A 17 16.93 -12.00 11.97
N ALA A 18 17.86 -11.39 11.23
CA ALA A 18 17.90 -9.96 10.96
C ALA A 18 16.90 -9.48 9.89
N ALA A 19 16.16 -10.40 9.25
CA ALA A 19 15.07 -10.03 8.34
C ALA A 19 13.74 -9.70 9.06
N THR A 20 13.72 -9.70 10.40
CA THR A 20 12.49 -9.54 11.21
C THR A 20 12.24 -8.13 11.75
N SER A 21 13.04 -7.13 11.37
CA SER A 21 12.73 -5.73 11.63
C SER A 21 12.70 -4.91 10.33
N PHE A 22 11.75 -5.23 9.45
CA PHE A 22 11.08 -4.14 8.76
C PHE A 22 10.48 -3.27 9.86
N ASP A 23 11.16 -2.19 10.21
CA ASP A 23 10.74 -1.31 11.30
C ASP A 23 9.37 -0.74 10.97
N THR A 24 8.32 -1.38 11.49
CA THR A 24 6.92 -1.01 11.28
C THR A 24 6.67 0.42 11.72
N ALA A 25 7.41 0.91 12.72
CA ALA A 25 7.32 2.30 13.17
C ALA A 25 7.94 3.28 12.16
N ARG A 26 8.96 2.88 11.40
CA ARG A 26 9.53 3.67 10.31
C ARG A 26 8.59 3.69 9.11
N ASP A 27 7.94 2.57 8.81
CA ASP A 27 6.97 2.42 7.72
C ASP A 27 5.79 3.39 7.89
N CYS A 28 5.21 3.47 9.10
CA CYS A 28 4.11 4.41 9.39
C CYS A 28 4.51 5.88 9.21
N ARG A 29 5.77 6.25 9.49
CA ARG A 29 6.25 7.64 9.38
C ARG A 29 6.65 8.03 7.96
N CYS A 30 7.37 7.16 7.27
CA CYS A 30 7.88 7.44 5.93
C CYS A 30 6.83 7.19 4.83
N GLY A 31 5.82 6.37 5.10
CA GLY A 31 4.90 5.86 4.10
C GLY A 31 5.39 4.52 3.54
N ARG A 32 4.47 3.80 2.90
CA ARG A 32 4.72 2.52 2.23
C ARG A 32 3.84 2.42 0.98
N PRO A 33 4.35 2.80 -0.20
CA PRO A 33 3.64 2.61 -1.46
C PRO A 33 3.37 1.12 -1.72
N LEU A 34 2.12 0.76 -1.94
CA LEU A 34 1.69 -0.61 -2.27
C LEU A 34 1.10 -0.73 -3.67
N GLY A 35 0.43 0.32 -4.13
CA GLY A 35 -0.14 0.41 -5.48
C GLY A 35 0.42 1.61 -6.22
N LEU A 36 0.71 1.43 -7.51
CA LEU A 36 1.26 2.47 -8.40
C LEU A 36 0.57 2.36 -9.76
N ARG A 37 0.09 3.50 -10.28
CA ARG A 37 -0.51 3.53 -11.61
C ARG A 37 -0.35 4.88 -12.28
N PHE A 38 0.15 4.86 -13.52
CA PHE A 38 0.21 6.06 -14.35
C PHE A 38 -1.15 6.34 -15.01
N ASN A 39 -1.49 7.63 -15.08
CA ASN A 39 -2.39 8.13 -16.11
C ASN A 39 -1.57 8.38 -17.38
N GLN A 40 -1.86 7.65 -18.45
CA GLN A 40 -1.06 7.69 -19.68
C GLN A 40 -1.21 9.01 -20.45
N LYS A 41 -2.30 9.75 -20.24
CA LYS A 41 -2.56 11.04 -20.90
C LYS A 41 -1.84 12.18 -20.21
N SER A 42 -1.95 12.27 -18.88
CA SER A 42 -1.31 13.36 -18.12
C SER A 42 0.14 13.06 -17.75
N GLY A 43 0.51 11.78 -17.65
CA GLY A 43 1.80 11.33 -17.12
C GLY A 43 1.87 11.31 -15.59
N ASP A 44 0.78 11.64 -14.90
CA ASP A 44 0.74 11.60 -13.43
C ASP A 44 0.85 10.17 -12.92
N LEU A 45 1.63 9.97 -11.86
CA LEU A 45 1.71 8.71 -11.13
C LEU A 45 0.82 8.78 -9.90
N TYR A 46 -0.25 7.98 -9.89
CA TYR A 46 -1.07 7.76 -8.70
C TYR A 46 -0.44 6.68 -7.82
N VAL A 47 -0.43 6.93 -6.52
CA VAL A 47 0.19 6.08 -5.51
C VAL A 47 -0.84 5.77 -4.43
N ALA A 48 -1.08 4.49 -4.17
CA ALA A 48 -1.77 4.03 -2.97
C ALA A 48 -0.71 3.77 -1.89
N ASP A 49 -0.57 4.71 -0.95
CA ASP A 49 0.31 4.58 0.20
C ASP A 49 -0.48 4.03 1.40
N ALA A 50 0.07 2.99 2.01
CA ALA A 50 -0.58 2.24 3.08
C ALA A 50 -1.00 3.08 4.28
N TYR A 51 -0.30 4.19 4.57
CA TYR A 51 -0.54 5.04 5.73
C TYR A 51 -0.96 6.46 5.35
N LYS A 52 -0.56 6.95 4.17
CA LYS A 52 -0.81 8.33 3.73
C LYS A 52 -2.06 8.49 2.86
N GLY A 53 -2.60 7.42 2.31
CA GLY A 53 -3.80 7.46 1.47
C GLY A 53 -3.50 7.42 -0.03
N LEU A 54 -4.41 7.98 -0.83
CA LEU A 54 -4.20 8.20 -2.26
C LEU A 54 -3.33 9.44 -2.45
N MET A 55 -2.25 9.30 -3.19
CA MET A 55 -1.31 10.37 -3.51
C MET A 55 -1.07 10.47 -5.03
N ARG A 56 -0.49 11.58 -5.46
CA ARG A 56 -0.08 11.83 -6.85
C ARG A 56 1.34 12.40 -6.92
N VAL A 57 2.13 11.89 -7.86
CA VAL A 57 3.40 12.48 -8.28
C VAL A 57 3.24 12.99 -9.70
N ALA A 58 3.65 14.22 -9.96
CA ALA A 58 3.61 14.82 -11.29
C ALA A 58 4.58 14.12 -12.26
N PRO A 59 4.43 14.27 -13.60
CA PRO A 59 5.29 13.59 -14.58
C PRO A 59 6.79 13.90 -14.43
N GLY A 60 7.12 15.07 -13.87
CA GLY A 60 8.50 15.47 -13.57
C GLY A 60 9.10 14.82 -12.33
N GLY A 61 8.35 13.96 -11.62
CA GLY A 61 8.74 13.39 -10.34
C GLY A 61 8.53 14.37 -9.18
N GLY A 62 9.33 14.21 -8.12
CA GLY A 62 9.27 15.04 -6.92
C GLY A 62 8.46 14.43 -5.78
N GLU A 63 8.16 15.25 -4.77
CA GLU A 63 7.39 14.81 -3.60
C GLU A 63 5.93 14.55 -3.98
N ALA A 64 5.39 13.43 -3.48
CA ALA A 64 4.02 13.05 -3.73
C ALA A 64 3.05 13.97 -2.96
N THR A 65 2.02 14.48 -3.64
CA THR A 65 0.94 15.24 -3.04
C THR A 65 -0.15 14.30 -2.54
N VAL A 66 -0.62 14.45 -1.30
CA VAL A 66 -1.78 13.70 -0.77
C VAL A 66 -3.05 14.24 -1.41
N LEU A 67 -3.84 13.35 -2.02
CA LEU A 67 -5.14 13.67 -2.61
C LEU A 67 -6.29 13.30 -1.68
N VAL A 68 -6.23 12.11 -1.07
CA VAL A 68 -7.27 11.59 -0.18
C VAL A 68 -6.63 10.83 0.97
N ASN A 69 -6.93 11.22 2.21
CA ASN A 69 -6.52 10.50 3.42
C ASN A 69 -7.70 10.13 4.35
N GLN A 70 -8.91 10.55 4.00
CA GLN A 70 -10.14 10.23 4.71
C GLN A 70 -11.34 10.22 3.75
N VAL A 71 -12.36 9.43 4.08
CA VAL A 71 -13.65 9.37 3.37
C VAL A 71 -14.76 9.33 4.41
N ASP A 72 -15.77 10.18 4.23
CA ASP A 72 -16.90 10.36 5.16
C ASP A 72 -16.48 10.65 6.61
N GLY A 73 -15.37 11.38 6.78
CA GLY A 73 -14.79 11.70 8.10
C GLY A 73 -14.01 10.55 8.76
N PHE A 74 -13.92 9.39 8.11
CA PHE A 74 -13.11 8.26 8.58
C PHE A 74 -11.77 8.20 7.86
N PRO A 75 -10.63 8.12 8.58
CA PRO A 75 -9.32 8.04 7.95
C PRO A 75 -9.18 6.74 7.16
N LEU A 76 -8.40 6.79 6.07
CA LEU A 76 -7.89 5.61 5.40
C LEU A 76 -6.83 4.97 6.30
N ARG A 77 -6.90 3.66 6.52
CA ARG A 77 -5.95 2.96 7.41
C ARG A 77 -5.01 2.03 6.69
N PHE A 78 -5.43 1.49 5.55
CA PHE A 78 -4.68 0.51 4.81
C PHE A 78 -4.97 0.62 3.31
N THR A 79 -4.62 1.76 2.73
CA THR A 79 -4.70 1.98 1.28
C THR A 79 -3.77 1.02 0.55
N ASN A 80 -4.24 0.34 -0.49
CA ASN A 80 -3.48 -0.79 -1.05
C ASN A 80 -3.40 -0.76 -2.58
N GLY A 81 -4.51 -0.96 -3.27
CA GLY A 81 -4.55 -0.95 -4.73
C GLY A 81 -4.94 0.43 -5.28
N VAL A 82 -4.43 0.76 -6.46
CA VAL A 82 -4.91 1.88 -7.28
C VAL A 82 -4.90 1.48 -8.75
N ASP A 83 -5.93 1.88 -9.48
CA ASP A 83 -5.98 1.84 -10.94
C ASP A 83 -6.59 3.14 -11.47
N VAL A 84 -6.35 3.41 -12.75
CA VAL A 84 -6.79 4.62 -13.45
C VAL A 84 -7.49 4.19 -14.73
N ASP A 85 -8.74 4.59 -14.89
CA ASP A 85 -9.43 4.50 -16.16
C ASP A 85 -8.75 5.45 -17.15
N GLN A 86 -8.10 4.88 -18.17
CA GLN A 86 -7.32 5.65 -19.13
C GLN A 86 -8.19 6.45 -20.11
N VAL A 87 -9.48 6.12 -20.23
CA VAL A 87 -10.44 6.85 -21.05
C VAL A 87 -10.90 8.10 -20.31
N THR A 88 -11.44 7.93 -19.10
CA THR A 88 -12.07 9.02 -18.33
C THR A 88 -11.09 9.78 -17.44
N GLY A 89 -9.98 9.17 -17.03
CA GLY A 89 -9.05 9.70 -16.04
C GLY A 89 -9.44 9.41 -14.59
N GLN A 90 -10.61 8.79 -14.35
CA GLN A 90 -11.07 8.47 -13.00
C GLN A 90 -10.13 7.47 -12.31
N VAL A 91 -9.89 7.69 -11.03
CA VAL A 91 -8.95 6.90 -10.22
C VAL A 91 -9.75 6.03 -9.25
N TYR A 92 -9.50 4.73 -9.29
CA TYR A 92 -10.14 3.75 -8.40
C TYR A 92 -9.10 3.20 -7.45
N PHE A 93 -9.38 3.19 -6.15
CA PHE A 93 -8.42 2.72 -5.15
C PHE A 93 -9.11 2.03 -3.99
N THR A 94 -8.36 1.22 -3.26
CA THR A 94 -8.88 0.40 -2.16
C THR A 94 -8.27 0.77 -0.83
N ASP A 95 -9.09 0.69 0.21
CA ASP A 95 -8.69 0.68 1.62
C ASP A 95 -9.03 -0.70 2.17
N SER A 96 -8.01 -1.51 2.46
CA SER A 96 -8.18 -2.94 2.76
C SER A 96 -8.89 -3.19 4.10
N SER A 97 -8.88 -2.23 5.02
CA SER A 97 -9.52 -2.32 6.32
C SER A 97 -9.77 -0.94 6.90
N MET A 98 -10.94 -0.72 7.50
CA MET A 98 -11.19 0.47 8.33
C MET A 98 -10.72 0.29 9.78
N ASN A 99 -10.33 -0.92 10.16
CA ASN A 99 -9.97 -1.29 11.52
C ASN A 99 -8.46 -1.35 11.72
N TYR A 100 -7.73 -1.91 10.75
CA TYR A 100 -6.33 -2.27 10.87
C TYR A 100 -5.45 -1.48 9.92
N GLN A 101 -4.25 -1.12 10.37
CA GLN A 101 -3.21 -0.56 9.51
C GLN A 101 -2.38 -1.67 8.84
N ARG A 102 -1.53 -1.31 7.87
CA ARG A 102 -0.64 -2.25 7.19
C ARG A 102 0.27 -3.05 8.12
N SER A 103 0.75 -2.44 9.21
CA SER A 103 1.55 -3.12 10.24
C SER A 103 0.79 -4.28 10.92
N GLN A 104 -0.54 -4.28 10.85
CA GLN A 104 -1.45 -5.27 11.43
C GLN A 104 -2.15 -6.11 10.36
N HIS A 105 -1.61 -6.19 9.14
CA HIS A 105 -2.27 -6.85 8.00
C HIS A 105 -2.72 -8.30 8.28
N GLU A 106 -2.00 -9.05 9.12
CA GLU A 106 -2.40 -10.41 9.53
C GLU A 106 -3.76 -10.44 10.25
N MET A 107 -4.12 -9.37 10.96
CA MET A 107 -5.40 -9.27 11.69
C MET A 107 -6.60 -9.19 10.74
N VAL A 108 -6.43 -8.61 9.55
CA VAL A 108 -7.50 -8.52 8.54
C VAL A 108 -8.02 -9.92 8.21
N THR A 109 -7.11 -10.85 7.89
CA THR A 109 -7.48 -12.24 7.58
C THR A 109 -7.92 -13.00 8.82
N ARG A 110 -7.17 -12.87 9.93
CA ARG A 110 -7.42 -13.65 11.15
C ARG A 110 -8.78 -13.36 11.78
N THR A 111 -9.26 -12.14 11.66
CA THR A 111 -10.56 -11.71 12.20
C THR A 111 -11.71 -11.80 11.19
N GLY A 112 -11.41 -12.08 9.92
CA GLY A 112 -12.39 -12.03 8.85
C GLY A 112 -12.93 -10.62 8.62
N ASP A 113 -12.08 -9.60 8.76
CA ASP A 113 -12.47 -8.21 8.61
C ASP A 113 -13.04 -7.96 7.20
N SER A 114 -14.24 -7.38 7.16
CA SER A 114 -15.01 -7.11 5.94
C SER A 114 -15.29 -5.62 5.76
N THR A 115 -14.58 -4.76 6.49
CA THR A 115 -14.73 -3.30 6.42
C THR A 115 -13.98 -2.65 5.25
N GLY A 116 -13.35 -3.43 4.37
CA GLY A 116 -12.65 -2.91 3.20
C GLY A 116 -13.54 -2.07 2.30
N ARG A 117 -12.97 -1.05 1.66
CA ARG A 117 -13.67 -0.10 0.79
C ARG A 117 -13.02 -0.02 -0.58
N LEU A 118 -13.85 0.10 -1.63
CA LEU A 118 -13.45 0.51 -2.98
C LEU A 118 -13.99 1.91 -3.22
N MET A 119 -13.13 2.84 -3.62
CA MET A 119 -13.46 4.26 -3.78
C MET A 119 -13.07 4.74 -5.17
N ARG A 120 -13.76 5.80 -5.62
CA ARG A 120 -13.45 6.53 -6.84
C ARG A 120 -13.07 7.96 -6.50
N TYR A 121 -11.99 8.45 -7.09
CA TYR A 121 -11.54 9.83 -7.06
C TYR A 121 -11.65 10.43 -8.47
N ASP A 122 -12.16 11.65 -8.55
CA ASP A 122 -12.30 12.43 -9.79
C ASP A 122 -11.23 13.53 -9.80
N PRO A 123 -10.16 13.41 -10.61
CA PRO A 123 -8.98 14.27 -10.52
C PRO A 123 -9.12 15.74 -10.87
#